data_AF-A0A2K8SD04-F1
#
_entry.id   AF-A0A2K8SD04-F1
#
_cell.length_a   1.000
_cell.length_b   1.000
_cell.length_c   1.000
_cell.angle_alpha   90.00
_cell.angle_beta   90.00
_cell.angle_gamma   90.00
#
_symmetry.space_group_name_H-M   'P 1'
#
loop_
_entity.id
_entity.type
_entity.pdbx_description
1 polymer ?
#
loop_
_entity_poly.entity_id
_entity_poly.type
_entity_poly.pdbx_seq_one_letter_code
_entity_poly.pdbx_strand_id
1 'polypeptide(L)'
;MKKLLSVLATIGVVSSFATSAVACGTKSEIKKPDKPEEPKNNIAQIIRRFEQDVTKIWTEHYEKEIASNLITVEDGETNYKFLNKENIQKFSKPENKDKLTTEEKKQFTNDVEKLFKTELLKKKLNDLKKVNEYKIILDEIDSVFEHVELVFNDNFEINSGEIVPGSYIGNVIVDYKVVTQYKGLKDVEKFKQSETLKYT
;
A
#
# COMPACT_ATOMS: atom_id res chain seq x y z
N MET A 1 7.02 39.82 3.68
CA MET A 1 7.21 38.34 3.69
C MET A 1 7.63 37.84 5.07
N LYS A 2 6.74 37.82 6.08
CA LYS A 2 7.01 37.18 7.41
C LYS A 2 5.75 36.70 8.15
N LYS A 3 4.59 36.55 7.50
CA LYS A 3 3.34 36.17 8.20
C LYS A 3 2.62 34.94 7.63
N LEU A 4 3.28 34.16 6.77
CA LEU A 4 2.71 32.96 6.16
C LEU A 4 3.35 31.64 6.62
N LEU A 5 4.37 31.68 7.48
CA LEU A 5 4.99 30.47 8.04
C LEU A 5 4.37 29.97 9.36
N SER A 6 3.44 30.71 9.97
CA SER A 6 2.90 30.35 11.30
C SER A 6 1.61 29.52 11.28
N VAL A 7 1.10 29.12 10.11
CA VAL A 7 -0.11 28.27 10.02
C VAL A 7 0.23 26.80 9.70
N LEU A 8 1.52 26.49 9.49
CA LEU A 8 2.01 25.14 9.21
C LEU A 8 2.47 24.36 10.46
N ALA A 9 2.27 24.89 11.67
CA ALA A 9 2.82 24.30 12.90
C ALA A 9 1.78 23.71 13.87
N THR A 10 0.48 23.77 13.59
CA THR A 10 -0.56 23.43 14.60
C THR A 10 -1.47 22.25 14.27
N ILE A 11 -1.15 21.42 13.28
CA ILE A 11 -1.82 20.12 13.11
C ILE A 11 -0.76 19.03 13.01
N GLY A 12 -0.02 18.87 14.12
CA GLY A 12 0.70 17.65 14.43
C GLY A 12 -0.16 16.82 15.39
N VAL A 13 -0.24 15.51 15.10
CA VAL A 13 -0.78 14.44 15.94
C VAL A 13 -2.31 14.30 15.93
N VAL A 14 -2.87 13.48 15.04
CA VAL A 14 -3.51 12.17 15.35
C VAL A 14 -3.65 11.36 14.03
N SER A 15 -3.22 10.10 14.04
CA SER A 15 -3.48 8.99 13.08
C SER A 15 -3.10 9.20 11.61
N SER A 16 -2.08 8.45 11.18
CA SER A 16 -1.62 8.23 9.82
C SER A 16 -2.71 7.62 8.91
N PHE A 17 -3.49 8.49 8.26
CA PHE A 17 -4.20 8.18 7.02
C PHE A 17 -3.87 9.29 6.01
N ALA A 18 -2.79 9.12 5.25
CA ALA A 18 -2.41 10.06 4.21
C ALA A 18 -3.16 9.73 2.90
N THR A 19 -4.46 10.00 2.87
CA THR A 19 -5.19 10.15 1.60
C THR A 19 -4.72 11.43 0.92
N SER A 20 -3.82 11.30 -0.05
CA SER A 20 -3.29 12.44 -0.82
C SER A 20 -4.21 12.74 -2.01
N ALA A 21 -5.41 13.27 -1.77
CA ALA A 21 -6.24 13.83 -2.83
C ALA A 21 -5.85 15.30 -3.05
N VAL A 22 -5.02 15.57 -4.06
CA VAL A 22 -4.76 16.93 -4.54
C VAL A 22 -5.82 17.27 -5.58
N ALA A 23 -6.78 18.13 -5.24
CA ALA A 23 -7.66 18.76 -6.21
C ALA A 23 -7.80 20.27 -5.91
N CYS A 24 -7.40 21.06 -6.91
CA CYS A 24 -7.36 22.51 -6.93
C CYS A 24 -8.67 23.20 -6.53
N GLY A 25 -8.53 24.24 -5.69
CA GLY A 25 -8.99 25.60 -5.98
C GLY A 25 -10.48 25.86 -6.18
N THR A 26 -11.06 26.68 -5.31
CA THR A 26 -12.19 27.53 -5.72
C THR A 26 -12.13 28.86 -4.99
N LYS A 27 -11.89 29.93 -5.76
CA LYS A 27 -12.28 31.29 -5.41
C LYS A 27 -13.81 31.37 -5.47
N SER A 28 -14.41 31.97 -4.46
CA SER A 28 -15.84 32.28 -4.42
C SER A 28 -16.16 33.44 -5.35
N GLU A 29 -17.03 33.21 -6.35
CA GLU A 29 -17.88 34.27 -6.93
C GLU A 29 -19.30 33.72 -7.16
N ILE A 30 -20.29 34.53 -6.78
CA ILE A 30 -21.73 34.24 -6.82
C ILE A 30 -22.35 35.01 -8.00
N LYS A 31 -23.29 34.35 -8.74
CA LYS A 31 -24.40 34.83 -9.63
C LYS A 31 -24.34 34.07 -10.98
N LYS A 32 -25.40 33.54 -11.62
CA LYS A 32 -26.88 33.65 -11.64
C LYS A 32 -27.46 32.31 -12.17
N PRO A 33 -28.80 32.07 -12.17
CA PRO A 33 -29.38 30.74 -12.41
C PRO A 33 -29.59 30.48 -13.90
N ASP A 34 -28.96 29.45 -14.45
CA ASP A 34 -29.23 28.98 -15.80
C ASP A 34 -29.28 27.45 -15.87
N LYS A 35 -30.49 26.97 -16.21
CA LYS A 35 -30.89 25.65 -16.74
C LYS A 35 -30.59 24.41 -15.88
N PRO A 36 -31.45 23.36 -15.96
CA PRO A 36 -31.15 22.08 -15.33
C PRO A 36 -29.95 21.49 -16.07
N GLU A 37 -28.76 21.59 -15.48
CA GLU A 37 -27.62 20.78 -15.91
C GLU A 37 -28.05 19.31 -15.79
N GLU A 38 -27.92 18.56 -16.88
CA GLU A 38 -27.87 17.10 -16.85
C GLU A 38 -26.95 16.66 -15.70
N PRO A 39 -27.23 15.52 -15.04
CA PRO A 39 -26.43 15.08 -13.91
C PRO A 39 -25.00 14.87 -14.41
N LYS A 40 -24.12 15.86 -14.19
CA LYS A 40 -22.68 15.69 -14.29
C LYS A 40 -22.34 14.62 -13.27
N ASN A 41 -22.31 13.36 -13.71
CA ASN A 41 -21.76 12.25 -12.97
C ASN A 41 -20.43 12.73 -12.41
N ASN A 42 -20.39 12.94 -11.09
CA ASN A 42 -19.26 13.59 -10.48
C ASN A 42 -18.15 12.54 -10.37
N ILE A 43 -17.42 12.35 -11.47
CA ILE A 43 -16.33 11.36 -11.59
C ILE A 43 -15.37 11.49 -10.40
N ALA A 44 -15.12 12.71 -9.91
CA ALA A 44 -14.31 12.93 -8.72
C ALA A 44 -14.91 12.31 -7.45
N GLN A 45 -16.23 12.34 -7.27
CA GLN A 45 -16.90 11.63 -6.16
C GLN A 45 -16.83 10.11 -6.34
N ILE A 46 -16.96 9.61 -7.56
CA ILE A 46 -16.87 8.17 -7.86
C ILE A 46 -15.45 7.66 -7.57
N ILE A 47 -14.42 8.38 -8.02
CA ILE A 47 -13.01 8.09 -7.71
C ILE A 47 -12.80 8.07 -6.20
N ARG A 48 -13.27 9.09 -5.48
CA ARG A 48 -13.13 9.15 -4.02
C ARG A 48 -13.77 7.95 -3.31
N ARG A 49 -14.96 7.53 -3.74
CA ARG A 49 -15.64 6.34 -3.18
C ARG A 49 -14.89 5.06 -3.52
N PHE A 50 -14.40 4.95 -4.74
CA PHE A 50 -13.56 3.83 -5.16
C PHE A 50 -12.28 3.72 -4.30
N GLU A 51 -11.55 4.82 -4.07
CA GLU A 51 -10.37 4.83 -3.20
C GLU A 51 -10.70 4.42 -1.76
N GLN A 52 -11.86 4.84 -1.23
CA GLN A 52 -12.35 4.43 0.09
C GLN A 52 -12.64 2.93 0.15
N ASP A 53 -13.29 2.38 -0.88
CA ASP A 53 -13.58 0.95 -0.95
C ASP A 53 -12.31 0.10 -1.14
N VAL A 54 -11.35 0.56 -1.94
CA VAL A 54 -10.02 -0.07 -2.05
C VAL A 54 -9.33 -0.09 -0.69
N THR A 55 -9.33 1.04 0.03
CA THR A 55 -8.72 1.14 1.37
C THR A 55 -9.38 0.19 2.35
N LYS A 56 -10.71 0.10 2.33
CA LYS A 56 -11.47 -0.82 3.17
C LYS A 56 -11.16 -2.28 2.84
N ILE A 57 -11.16 -2.67 1.56
CA ILE A 57 -10.82 -4.02 1.11
C ILE A 57 -9.40 -4.39 1.55
N TRP A 58 -8.45 -3.48 1.38
CA TRP A 58 -7.07 -3.67 1.83
C TRP A 58 -7.00 -3.89 3.34
N THR A 59 -7.64 -3.02 4.12
CA THR A 59 -7.64 -3.10 5.60
C THR A 59 -8.21 -4.44 6.08
N GLU A 60 -9.38 -4.82 5.57
CA GLU A 60 -10.00 -6.10 5.93
C GLU A 60 -9.17 -7.31 5.47
N HIS A 61 -8.52 -7.21 4.31
CA HIS A 61 -7.63 -8.26 3.81
C HIS A 61 -6.41 -8.38 4.74
N TYR A 62 -5.80 -7.28 5.13
CA TYR A 62 -4.65 -7.28 6.03
C TYR A 62 -4.98 -7.94 7.36
N GLU A 63 -6.07 -7.49 8.01
CA GLU A 63 -6.49 -8.01 9.32
C GLU A 63 -6.82 -9.50 9.29
N LYS A 64 -7.54 -9.97 8.26
CA LYS A 64 -8.05 -11.35 8.20
C LYS A 64 -7.06 -12.34 7.59
N GLU A 65 -6.23 -11.89 6.65
CA GLU A 65 -5.44 -12.78 5.81
C GLU A 65 -3.94 -12.68 6.04
N ILE A 66 -3.43 -11.51 6.45
CA ILE A 66 -2.00 -11.21 6.50
C ILE A 66 -1.49 -11.20 7.93
N ALA A 67 -2.17 -10.51 8.84
CA ALA A 67 -1.66 -10.19 10.18
C ALA A 67 -1.18 -11.43 10.96
N SER A 68 -1.89 -12.55 10.87
CA SER A 68 -1.49 -13.80 11.54
C SER A 68 -0.26 -14.49 10.93
N ASN A 69 0.06 -14.20 9.66
CA ASN A 69 1.22 -14.75 8.95
C ASN A 69 2.47 -13.87 9.07
N LEU A 70 2.37 -12.72 9.76
CA LEU A 70 3.51 -11.83 9.99
C LEU A 70 4.43 -12.32 11.12
N ILE A 71 4.02 -13.38 11.82
CA ILE A 71 4.85 -14.07 12.80
C ILE A 71 4.97 -15.52 12.33
N THR A 72 6.19 -15.94 11.99
CA THR A 72 6.44 -17.30 11.49
C THR A 72 7.36 -18.06 12.43
N VAL A 73 7.01 -19.32 12.71
CA VAL A 73 7.90 -20.27 13.40
C VAL A 73 8.79 -20.99 12.40
N GLU A 74 9.92 -21.54 12.85
CA GLU A 74 10.97 -22.12 11.99
C GLU A 74 10.44 -23.11 10.93
N ASP A 75 9.48 -23.97 11.30
CA ASP A 75 8.84 -24.93 10.37
C ASP A 75 8.09 -24.26 9.20
N GLY A 76 7.60 -23.03 9.39
CA GLY A 76 6.91 -22.25 8.37
C GLY A 76 7.85 -21.55 7.38
N GLU A 77 9.12 -21.38 7.73
CA GLU A 77 10.12 -20.66 6.92
C GLU A 77 10.45 -21.39 5.60
N THR A 78 10.26 -22.71 5.54
CA THR A 78 10.57 -23.51 4.35
C THR A 78 9.75 -23.12 3.12
N ASN A 79 8.66 -22.37 3.32
CA ASN A 79 7.82 -21.84 2.25
C ASN A 79 8.40 -20.59 1.59
N TYR A 80 9.47 -20.02 2.16
CA TYR A 80 10.10 -18.77 1.76
C TYR A 80 11.54 -18.96 1.30
N LYS A 81 11.91 -18.29 0.19
CA LYS A 81 13.26 -18.37 -0.38
C LYS A 81 14.22 -17.36 0.26
N PHE A 82 13.71 -16.19 0.57
CA PHE A 82 14.43 -15.11 1.24
C PHE A 82 14.06 -15.00 2.72
N LEU A 83 12.77 -15.06 3.07
CA LEU A 83 12.30 -14.91 4.46
C LEU A 83 12.54 -16.18 5.30
N ASN A 84 13.80 -16.51 5.48
CA ASN A 84 14.28 -17.61 6.30
C ASN A 84 15.44 -17.16 7.19
N LYS A 85 15.70 -17.94 8.24
CA LYS A 85 16.72 -17.71 9.25
C LYS A 85 18.11 -17.42 8.67
N GLU A 86 18.57 -18.18 7.68
CA GLU A 86 19.91 -18.01 7.10
C GLU A 86 20.05 -16.61 6.50
N ASN A 87 19.10 -16.19 5.67
CA ASN A 87 19.13 -14.88 5.03
C ASN A 87 18.92 -13.75 6.02
N ILE A 88 17.98 -13.88 6.96
CA ILE A 88 17.74 -12.85 7.97
C ILE A 88 18.98 -12.67 8.85
N GLN A 89 19.66 -13.75 9.27
CA GLN A 89 20.92 -13.67 10.02
C GLN A 89 22.09 -13.12 9.19
N LYS A 90 22.14 -13.41 7.89
CA LYS A 90 23.17 -12.89 7.00
C LYS A 90 23.02 -11.38 6.82
N PHE A 91 21.80 -10.93 6.53
CA PHE A 91 21.53 -9.54 6.16
C PHE A 91 21.25 -8.61 7.33
N SER A 92 21.07 -9.15 8.55
CA SER A 92 21.05 -8.33 9.76
C SER A 92 22.42 -7.78 10.17
N LYS A 93 23.50 -8.34 9.62
CA LYS A 93 24.86 -7.90 9.96
C LYS A 93 25.19 -6.57 9.29
N PRO A 94 25.85 -5.63 10.00
CA PRO A 94 26.18 -4.30 9.47
C PRO A 94 26.92 -4.35 8.12
N GLU A 95 27.81 -5.32 7.93
CA GLU A 95 28.57 -5.49 6.70
C GLU A 95 27.70 -5.82 5.48
N ASN A 96 26.45 -6.26 5.66
CA ASN A 96 25.53 -6.66 4.60
C ASN A 96 24.29 -5.76 4.47
N LYS A 97 24.19 -4.69 5.28
CA LYS A 97 22.96 -3.88 5.46
C LYS A 97 22.34 -3.32 4.16
N ASP A 98 23.11 -3.14 3.08
CA ASP A 98 22.61 -2.66 1.78
C ASP A 98 23.06 -3.52 0.60
N LYS A 99 23.44 -4.77 0.86
CA LYS A 99 24.09 -5.64 -0.13
C LYS A 99 23.16 -6.67 -0.78
N LEU A 100 21.84 -6.51 -0.64
CA LEU A 100 20.90 -7.36 -1.34
C LEU A 100 21.09 -7.23 -2.85
N THR A 101 21.43 -8.33 -3.50
CA THR A 101 21.48 -8.45 -4.94
C THR A 101 20.10 -8.30 -5.57
N THR A 102 20.05 -8.06 -6.88
CA THR A 102 18.77 -8.00 -7.62
C THR A 102 17.96 -9.29 -7.48
N GLU A 103 18.62 -10.44 -7.48
CA GLU A 103 17.95 -11.74 -7.32
C GLU A 103 17.40 -11.92 -5.89
N GLU A 104 18.16 -11.51 -4.87
CA GLU A 104 17.68 -11.54 -3.48
C GLU A 104 16.49 -10.60 -3.26
N LYS A 105 16.51 -9.40 -3.85
CA LYS A 105 15.34 -8.49 -3.84
C LYS A 105 14.14 -9.12 -4.51
N LYS A 106 14.32 -9.81 -5.64
CA LYS A 106 13.24 -10.52 -6.33
C LYS A 106 12.68 -11.66 -5.49
N GLN A 107 13.53 -12.45 -4.83
CA GLN A 107 13.12 -13.52 -3.94
C GLN A 107 12.34 -12.97 -2.74
N PHE A 108 12.81 -11.87 -2.15
CA PHE A 108 12.12 -11.18 -1.08
C PHE A 108 10.75 -10.66 -1.54
N THR A 109 10.67 -10.01 -2.70
CA THR A 109 9.39 -9.58 -3.30
C THR A 109 8.42 -10.75 -3.44
N ASN A 110 8.86 -11.89 -4.00
CA ASN A 110 7.98 -13.06 -4.16
C ASN A 110 7.49 -13.61 -2.82
N ASP A 111 8.32 -13.61 -1.79
CA ASP A 111 7.90 -14.07 -0.47
C ASP A 111 6.92 -13.10 0.20
N VAL A 112 7.13 -11.79 0.03
CA VAL A 112 6.17 -10.78 0.48
C VAL A 112 4.85 -10.92 -0.28
N GLU A 113 4.85 -11.17 -1.58
CA GLU A 113 3.61 -11.41 -2.35
C GLU A 113 2.83 -12.63 -1.82
N LYS A 114 3.53 -13.70 -1.42
CA LYS A 114 2.89 -14.86 -0.75
C LYS A 114 2.31 -14.47 0.60
N LEU A 115 3.06 -13.76 1.44
CA LEU A 115 2.58 -13.26 2.74
C LEU A 115 1.32 -12.41 2.59
N PHE A 116 1.29 -11.59 1.55
CA PHE A 116 0.18 -10.70 1.24
C PHE A 116 -0.98 -11.39 0.54
N LYS A 117 -0.87 -12.70 0.26
CA LYS A 117 -1.83 -13.47 -0.53
C LYS A 117 -2.33 -12.67 -1.74
N THR A 118 -1.42 -12.11 -2.52
CA THR A 118 -1.71 -11.11 -3.56
C THR A 118 -2.76 -11.56 -4.58
N GLU A 119 -2.83 -12.85 -4.91
CA GLU A 119 -3.89 -13.40 -5.78
C GLU A 119 -5.30 -13.26 -5.17
N LEU A 120 -5.43 -13.47 -3.85
CA LEU A 120 -6.69 -13.26 -3.15
C LEU A 120 -7.05 -11.77 -3.08
N LEU A 121 -6.06 -10.90 -2.82
CA LEU A 121 -6.26 -9.45 -2.83
C LEU A 121 -6.69 -8.97 -4.22
N LYS A 122 -6.01 -9.43 -5.26
CA LYS A 122 -6.33 -9.17 -6.67
C LYS A 122 -7.77 -9.53 -6.99
N LYS A 123 -8.23 -10.71 -6.55
CA LYS A 123 -9.63 -11.12 -6.71
C LYS A 123 -10.59 -10.16 -5.99
N LYS A 124 -10.35 -9.88 -4.71
CA LYS A 124 -11.20 -8.97 -3.89
C LYS A 124 -11.30 -7.57 -4.51
N LEU A 125 -10.19 -7.02 -5.03
CA LEU A 125 -10.17 -5.70 -5.67
C LEU A 125 -10.80 -5.73 -7.07
N ASN A 126 -10.60 -6.78 -7.85
CA ASN A 126 -11.24 -6.92 -9.16
C ASN A 126 -12.75 -7.12 -9.07
N ASP A 127 -13.28 -7.56 -7.93
CA ASP A 127 -14.73 -7.59 -7.70
C ASP A 127 -15.37 -6.19 -7.70
N LEU A 128 -14.60 -5.11 -7.50
CA LEU A 128 -15.09 -3.73 -7.65
C LEU A 128 -15.57 -3.44 -9.08
N LYS A 129 -15.06 -4.14 -10.10
CA LYS A 129 -15.56 -4.01 -11.48
C LYS A 129 -17.01 -4.43 -11.63
N LYS A 130 -17.56 -5.20 -10.68
CA LYS A 130 -18.97 -5.65 -10.69
C LYS A 130 -19.90 -4.57 -10.12
N VAL A 131 -19.37 -3.57 -9.42
CA VAL A 131 -20.15 -2.48 -8.83
C VAL A 131 -20.52 -1.49 -9.94
N ASN A 132 -21.81 -1.32 -10.19
CA ASN A 132 -22.30 -0.51 -11.32
C ASN A 132 -21.84 0.96 -11.26
N GLU A 133 -21.65 1.51 -10.07
CA GLU A 133 -21.14 2.86 -9.86
C GLU A 133 -19.72 3.06 -10.43
N TYR A 134 -18.88 2.01 -10.40
CA TYR A 134 -17.48 2.10 -10.82
C TYR A 134 -17.24 1.80 -12.29
N LYS A 135 -18.27 1.41 -13.06
CA LYS A 135 -18.15 1.14 -14.50
C LYS A 135 -17.48 2.26 -15.27
N ILE A 136 -17.88 3.51 -15.02
CA ILE A 136 -17.33 4.69 -15.70
C ILE A 136 -15.81 4.85 -15.51
N ILE A 137 -15.24 4.33 -14.42
CA ILE A 137 -13.80 4.38 -14.15
C ILE A 137 -13.09 3.03 -14.28
N LEU A 138 -13.80 1.90 -14.42
CA LEU A 138 -13.20 0.56 -14.45
C LEU A 138 -13.49 -0.25 -15.72
N ASP A 139 -14.41 0.19 -16.60
CA ASP A 139 -14.81 -0.58 -17.80
C ASP A 139 -13.64 -0.81 -18.76
N GLU A 140 -12.72 0.14 -18.87
CA GLU A 140 -11.51 0.06 -19.72
C GLU A 140 -10.28 -0.49 -18.99
N ILE A 141 -10.43 -0.83 -17.70
CA ILE A 141 -9.32 -1.30 -16.86
C ILE A 141 -9.37 -2.81 -16.77
N ASP A 142 -8.41 -3.53 -17.34
CA ASP A 142 -8.38 -5.00 -17.32
C ASP A 142 -8.34 -5.54 -15.88
N SER A 143 -7.42 -5.03 -15.05
CA SER A 143 -7.25 -5.41 -13.65
C SER A 143 -7.13 -4.17 -12.76
N VAL A 144 -8.00 -4.09 -11.75
CA VAL A 144 -7.98 -3.05 -10.72
C VAL A 144 -6.73 -3.14 -9.88
N PHE A 145 -6.27 -4.34 -9.55
CA PHE A 145 -5.02 -4.54 -8.83
C PHE A 145 -3.88 -4.76 -9.81
N GLU A 146 -2.82 -3.97 -9.69
CA GLU A 146 -1.62 -4.09 -10.51
C GLU A 146 -0.57 -4.98 -9.83
N HIS A 147 -0.07 -4.56 -8.67
CA HIS A 147 0.93 -5.29 -7.87
C HIS A 147 1.11 -4.69 -6.47
N VAL A 148 1.90 -5.36 -5.64
CA VAL A 148 2.52 -4.79 -4.44
C VAL A 148 3.94 -4.34 -4.79
N GLU A 149 4.23 -3.06 -4.63
CA GLU A 149 5.53 -2.43 -4.88
C GLU A 149 6.33 -2.37 -3.57
N LEU A 150 7.42 -3.13 -3.45
CA LEU A 150 8.34 -2.98 -2.31
C LEU A 150 9.29 -1.80 -2.52
N VAL A 151 9.48 -1.01 -1.47
CA VAL A 151 10.34 0.17 -1.48
C VAL A 151 11.58 -0.11 -0.63
N PHE A 152 12.69 -0.38 -1.30
CA PHE A 152 13.99 -0.56 -0.65
C PHE A 152 14.66 0.80 -0.46
N ASN A 153 14.34 1.47 0.65
CA ASN A 153 14.87 2.77 1.08
C ASN A 153 15.57 2.63 2.45
N ASP A 154 15.89 3.75 3.09
CA ASP A 154 16.54 3.78 4.41
C ASP A 154 15.70 3.13 5.54
N ASN A 155 14.40 2.89 5.33
CA ASN A 155 13.53 2.18 6.28
C ASN A 155 13.56 0.66 6.10
N PHE A 156 14.23 0.15 5.08
CA PHE A 156 14.45 -1.28 4.91
C PHE A 156 15.45 -1.78 5.94
N GLU A 157 15.00 -2.60 6.88
CA GLU A 157 15.83 -3.11 7.97
C GLU A 157 15.62 -4.61 8.16
N ILE A 158 16.72 -5.31 8.41
CA ILE A 158 16.70 -6.71 8.81
C ILE A 158 17.41 -6.77 10.16
N ASN A 159 16.74 -7.29 11.16
CA ASN A 159 17.24 -7.45 12.51
C ASN A 159 17.21 -8.93 12.88
N SER A 160 18.15 -9.36 13.72
CA SER A 160 18.16 -10.72 14.24
C SER A 160 18.80 -10.78 15.60
N GLY A 161 18.37 -11.71 16.45
CA GLY A 161 18.98 -11.96 17.75
C GLY A 161 18.61 -13.32 18.33
N GLU A 162 19.09 -13.55 19.55
CA GLU A 162 18.66 -14.67 20.38
C GLU A 162 17.83 -14.14 21.55
N ILE A 163 16.68 -14.76 21.81
CA ILE A 163 15.85 -14.43 22.98
C ILE A 163 16.39 -15.15 24.21
N VAL A 164 16.75 -16.43 24.03
CA VAL A 164 17.44 -17.30 24.99
C VAL A 164 18.43 -18.17 24.22
N PRO A 165 19.46 -18.75 24.87
CA PRO A 165 20.44 -19.57 24.18
C PRO A 165 19.80 -20.66 23.32
N GLY A 166 20.07 -20.63 22.01
CA GLY A 166 19.50 -21.56 21.04
C GLY A 166 18.10 -21.22 20.50
N SER A 167 17.50 -20.10 20.92
CA SER A 167 16.23 -19.59 20.37
C SER A 167 16.45 -18.33 19.56
N TYR A 168 16.12 -18.40 18.28
CA TYR A 168 16.31 -17.34 17.30
C TYR A 168 15.07 -16.45 17.16
N ILE A 169 15.29 -15.15 16.95
CA ILE A 169 14.26 -14.22 16.46
C ILE A 169 14.82 -13.39 15.32
N GLY A 170 14.04 -13.30 14.25
CA GLY A 170 14.28 -12.42 13.11
C GLY A 170 13.29 -11.28 13.10
N ASN A 171 13.61 -10.19 12.42
CA ASN A 171 12.62 -9.20 12.04
C ASN A 171 13.03 -8.53 10.73
N VAL A 172 12.06 -8.34 9.84
CA VAL A 172 12.23 -7.59 8.60
C VAL A 172 11.22 -6.46 8.57
N ILE A 173 11.71 -5.26 8.27
CA ILE A 173 10.93 -4.04 8.10
C ILE A 173 11.12 -3.58 6.66
N VAL A 174 10.02 -3.35 5.93
CA VAL A 174 10.07 -2.81 4.57
C VAL A 174 8.83 -1.98 4.27
N ASP A 175 9.02 -0.84 3.60
CA ASP A 175 7.91 -0.07 3.08
C ASP A 175 7.34 -0.72 1.82
N TYR A 176 6.02 -0.69 1.66
CA TYR A 176 5.36 -1.20 0.46
C TYR A 176 4.22 -0.30 0.02
N LYS A 177 3.80 -0.49 -1.23
CA LYS A 177 2.61 0.15 -1.80
C LYS A 177 1.73 -0.90 -2.46
N VAL A 178 0.45 -0.92 -2.12
CA VAL A 178 -0.58 -1.63 -2.89
C VAL A 178 -0.99 -0.71 -4.04
N VAL A 179 -0.76 -1.14 -5.28
CA VAL A 179 -0.99 -0.32 -6.47
C VAL A 179 -2.24 -0.80 -7.18
N THR A 180 -3.23 0.10 -7.30
CA THR A 180 -4.47 -0.13 -8.04
C THR A 180 -4.65 0.86 -9.17
N GLN A 181 -5.33 0.46 -10.23
CA GLN A 181 -5.58 1.25 -11.44
C GLN A 181 -7.06 1.59 -11.59
N TYR A 182 -7.32 2.80 -12.08
CA TYR A 182 -8.65 3.26 -12.49
C TYR A 182 -8.51 4.30 -13.61
N LYS A 183 -9.55 4.50 -14.42
CA LYS A 183 -9.61 5.59 -15.39
C LYS A 183 -9.93 6.89 -14.67
N GLY A 184 -8.99 7.82 -14.72
CA GLY A 184 -9.14 9.17 -14.20
C GLY A 184 -9.73 10.14 -15.21
N LEU A 185 -9.51 11.44 -14.99
CA LEU A 185 -10.12 12.48 -15.84
C LEU A 185 -9.51 12.57 -17.24
N LYS A 186 -8.28 12.08 -17.42
CA LYS A 186 -7.53 12.22 -18.68
C LYS A 186 -6.85 10.92 -19.14
N ASP A 187 -6.60 9.98 -18.24
CA ASP A 187 -5.89 8.73 -18.53
C ASP A 187 -6.14 7.69 -17.42
N VAL A 188 -5.51 6.52 -17.52
CA VAL A 188 -5.40 5.56 -16.42
C VAL A 188 -4.50 6.13 -15.33
N GLU A 189 -5.06 6.27 -14.14
CA GLU A 189 -4.41 6.75 -12.94
C GLU A 189 -4.16 5.59 -11.97
N LYS A 190 -3.22 5.79 -11.04
CA LYS A 190 -2.87 4.81 -10.00
C LYS A 190 -3.17 5.37 -8.63
N PHE A 191 -3.96 4.63 -7.86
CA PHE A 191 -4.08 4.83 -6.43
C PHE A 191 -3.08 3.92 -5.71
N LYS A 192 -2.34 4.48 -4.75
CA LYS A 192 -1.30 3.76 -3.99
C LYS A 192 -1.59 3.84 -2.50
N GLN A 193 -1.95 2.71 -1.89
CA GLN A 193 -2.01 2.60 -0.44
C GLN A 193 -0.61 2.23 0.08
N SER A 194 0.02 3.12 0.82
CA SER A 194 1.38 2.94 1.34
C SER A 194 1.35 2.59 2.81
N GLU A 195 2.18 1.64 3.22
CA GLU A 195 2.29 1.15 4.59
C GLU A 195 3.68 0.54 4.82
N THR A 196 3.98 0.16 6.07
CA THR A 196 5.22 -0.53 6.44
C THR A 196 4.90 -1.96 6.89
N LEU A 197 5.52 -2.94 6.23
CA LEU A 197 5.48 -4.33 6.63
C LEU A 197 6.49 -4.55 7.76
N LYS A 198 6.04 -5.21 8.84
CA LYS A 198 6.91 -5.76 9.88
C LYS A 198 6.64 -7.26 9.95
N TYR A 199 7.65 -8.05 9.61
CA TYR A 199 7.64 -9.52 9.65
C TYR A 199 8.58 -9.99 10.75
N THR A 200 8.20 -10.99 11.54
CA THR A 200 8.97 -11.50 12.68
C THR A 200 9.05 -13.02 12.67
#